data_AF-A0A016UCN7-F1
#
_entry.id   AF-A0A016UCN7-F1
#
_cell.length_a   1.000
_cell.length_b   1.000
_cell.length_c   1.000
_cell.angle_alpha   90.00
_cell.angle_beta   90.00
_cell.angle_gamma   90.00
#
_symmetry.space_group_name_H-M   'P 1'
#
loop_
_entity.id
_entity.type
_entity.pdbx_description
1 polymer ?
#
loop_
_entity_poly.entity_id
_entity_poly.type
_entity_poly.pdbx_seq_one_letter_code
_entity_poly.pdbx_strand_id
1 'polypeptide(L)'
;MSSSDMRAAIDDLDRCDIATLLHHLLPRLDAIDRRLDSIDNRLDAALETILERTAPKSECAFCGVDENRDSHHTGRCSRFKDPVSRTAQAAKLQLCLCCLKPTHEDQCDVKCGACGLDHNVLLCHQRRPHHQQGGPKRPRH
;
A
#
# COMPACT_ATOMS: atom_id res chain seq x y z
N MET A 1 -35.64 -13.52 67.51
CA MET A 1 -34.75 -12.91 66.50
C MET A 1 -34.58 -11.45 66.88
N SER A 2 -33.34 -11.01 67.08
CA SER A 2 -33.06 -9.62 67.46
C SER A 2 -33.22 -8.69 66.27
N SER A 3 -33.46 -7.41 66.51
CA SER A 3 -33.49 -6.37 65.46
C SER A 3 -32.16 -6.31 64.68
N SER A 4 -31.04 -6.68 65.32
CA SER A 4 -29.74 -6.79 64.67
C SER A 4 -29.68 -7.95 63.68
N ASP A 5 -30.30 -9.09 64.01
CA ASP A 5 -30.29 -10.30 63.17
C ASP A 5 -31.12 -10.09 61.90
N MET A 6 -32.25 -9.36 62.02
CA MET A 6 -33.08 -9.01 60.87
C MET A 6 -32.38 -8.03 59.92
N ARG A 7 -31.57 -7.11 60.45
CA ARG A 7 -30.83 -6.13 59.65
C ARG A 7 -29.67 -6.78 58.90
N ALA A 8 -28.93 -7.66 59.57
CA ALA A 8 -27.87 -8.44 58.94
C ALA A 8 -28.40 -9.35 57.80
N ALA A 9 -29.58 -9.95 57.98
CA ALA A 9 -30.19 -10.79 56.94
C ALA A 9 -30.65 -9.99 55.71
N ILE A 10 -31.09 -8.74 55.89
CA ILE A 10 -31.46 -7.84 54.78
C ILE A 10 -30.19 -7.40 54.03
N ASP A 11 -29.14 -7.01 54.75
CA ASP A 11 -27.86 -6.62 54.15
C ASP A 11 -27.20 -7.78 53.37
N ASP A 12 -27.33 -9.02 53.87
CA ASP A 12 -26.85 -10.22 53.18
C ASP A 12 -27.68 -10.56 51.92
N LEU A 13 -28.98 -10.24 51.91
CA LEU A 13 -29.84 -10.42 50.74
C LEU A 13 -29.47 -9.43 49.63
N ASP A 14 -29.28 -8.14 49.98
CA ASP A 14 -28.84 -7.09 49.05
C ASP A 14 -27.44 -7.40 48.48
N ARG A 15 -26.56 -8.00 49.28
CA ARG A 15 -25.23 -8.43 48.85
C ARG A 15 -25.28 -9.57 47.83
N CYS A 16 -26.23 -10.49 47.96
CA CYS A 16 -26.45 -11.57 47.00
C CYS A 16 -26.94 -11.04 45.64
N ASP A 17 -27.80 -10.03 45.63
CA ASP A 17 -28.30 -9.41 44.40
C ASP A 17 -27.21 -8.64 43.66
N ILE A 18 -26.38 -7.89 44.38
CA ILE A 18 -25.22 -7.20 43.79
C ILE A 18 -24.23 -8.20 43.20
N ALA A 19 -23.92 -9.28 43.92
CA ALA A 19 -23.01 -10.33 43.42
C ALA A 19 -23.54 -10.99 42.13
N THR A 20 -24.85 -11.26 42.09
CA THR A 20 -25.52 -11.83 40.91
C THR A 20 -25.47 -10.87 39.73
N LEU A 21 -25.74 -9.58 39.94
CA LEU A 21 -25.62 -8.56 38.90
C LEU A 21 -24.20 -8.45 38.37
N LEU A 22 -23.18 -8.44 39.25
CA LEU A 22 -21.78 -8.40 38.84
C LEU A 22 -21.38 -9.64 38.02
N HIS A 23 -21.81 -10.83 38.44
CA HIS A 23 -21.58 -12.07 37.68
C HIS A 23 -22.18 -12.04 36.27
N HIS A 24 -23.27 -11.30 36.06
CA HIS A 24 -23.86 -11.12 34.74
C HIS A 24 -23.26 -9.97 33.94
N LEU A 25 -22.82 -8.89 34.59
CA LEU A 25 -22.31 -7.69 33.92
C LEU A 25 -20.84 -7.84 33.52
N LEU A 26 -19.99 -8.45 34.34
CA LEU A 26 -18.56 -8.58 34.04
C LEU A 26 -18.28 -9.32 32.72
N PRO A 27 -18.89 -10.48 32.43
CA PRO A 27 -18.65 -11.16 31.15
C PRO A 27 -19.16 -10.36 29.95
N ARG A 28 -20.18 -9.51 30.14
CA ARG A 28 -20.69 -8.63 29.09
C ARG A 28 -19.74 -7.48 28.81
N LEU A 29 -19.11 -6.92 29.84
CA LEU A 29 -18.05 -5.93 29.70
C LEU A 29 -16.84 -6.53 28.99
N ASP A 30 -16.38 -7.72 29.42
CA ASP A 30 -15.28 -8.43 28.75
C ASP A 30 -15.59 -8.71 27.26
N ALA A 31 -16.84 -9.07 26.95
CA ALA A 31 -17.27 -9.29 25.57
C ALA A 31 -17.33 -7.99 24.77
N ILE A 32 -17.66 -6.86 25.40
CA ILE A 32 -17.62 -5.54 24.77
C ILE A 32 -16.17 -5.14 24.50
N ASP A 33 -15.28 -5.29 25.48
CA ASP A 33 -13.85 -4.94 25.35
C ASP A 33 -13.20 -5.73 24.21
N ARG A 34 -13.40 -7.04 24.16
CA ARG A 34 -12.89 -7.87 23.05
C ARG A 34 -13.44 -7.45 21.68
N ARG A 35 -14.69 -6.96 21.63
CA ARG A 35 -15.29 -6.46 20.39
C ARG A 35 -14.68 -5.12 19.98
N LEU A 36 -14.39 -4.24 20.94
CA LEU A 36 -13.71 -2.98 20.69
C LEU A 36 -12.30 -3.24 20.15
N ASP A 37 -11.52 -4.10 20.81
CA ASP A 37 -10.19 -4.50 20.34
C ASP A 37 -10.23 -5.06 18.91
N SER A 38 -11.23 -5.91 18.61
CA SER A 38 -11.40 -6.46 17.26
C SER A 38 -11.75 -5.39 16.22
N ILE A 39 -12.56 -4.39 16.59
CA ILE A 39 -12.92 -3.29 15.71
C ILE A 39 -11.69 -2.42 15.45
N ASP A 40 -10.94 -2.06 16.49
CA ASP A 40 -9.75 -1.21 16.37
C ASP A 40 -8.71 -1.87 15.45
N ASN A 41 -8.39 -3.14 15.68
CA ASN A 41 -7.47 -3.89 14.81
C ASN A 41 -7.93 -3.93 13.34
N ARG A 42 -9.24 -4.04 13.09
CA ARG A 42 -9.80 -4.05 11.73
C ARG A 42 -9.76 -2.67 11.10
N LEU A 43 -9.99 -1.62 11.88
CA LEU A 43 -9.91 -0.24 11.42
C LEU A 43 -8.47 0.11 11.06
N ASP A 44 -7.50 -0.24 11.91
CA ASP A 44 -6.08 -0.01 11.63
C ASP A 44 -5.64 -0.70 10.34
N ALA A 45 -5.98 -1.98 10.16
CA ALA A 45 -5.66 -2.71 8.94
C ALA A 45 -6.34 -2.10 7.69
N ALA A 46 -7.58 -1.64 7.82
CA ALA A 46 -8.31 -1.01 6.73
C ALA A 46 -7.71 0.36 6.36
N LEU A 47 -7.36 1.17 7.35
CA LEU A 47 -6.72 2.47 7.17
C LEU A 47 -5.35 2.32 6.51
N GLU A 48 -4.53 1.38 6.97
CA GLU A 48 -3.22 1.10 6.36
C GLU A 48 -3.38 0.73 4.88
N THR A 49 -4.32 -0.17 4.57
CA THR A 49 -4.63 -0.58 3.19
C THR A 49 -5.07 0.61 2.32
N ILE A 50 -5.86 1.52 2.87
CA ILE A 50 -6.31 2.72 2.15
C ILE A 50 -5.12 3.65 1.90
N LEU A 51 -4.27 3.89 2.90
CA LEU A 51 -3.10 4.74 2.78
C LEU A 51 -2.14 4.23 1.70
N GLU A 52 -1.83 2.93 1.68
CA GLU A 52 -0.96 2.33 0.66
C GLU A 52 -1.52 2.47 -0.76
N ARG A 53 -2.85 2.28 -0.91
CA ARG A 53 -3.52 2.32 -2.22
C ARG A 53 -3.71 3.73 -2.74
N THR A 54 -3.89 4.70 -1.84
CA THR A 54 -4.14 6.10 -2.18
C THR A 54 -2.88 6.94 -2.18
N ALA A 55 -1.74 6.39 -1.73
CA ALA A 55 -0.45 7.04 -1.80
C ALA A 55 -0.20 7.57 -3.22
N PRO A 56 0.08 8.88 -3.38
CA PRO A 56 0.29 9.47 -4.69
C PRO A 56 1.52 8.83 -5.34
N LYS A 57 1.38 8.44 -6.61
CA LYS A 57 2.45 7.84 -7.40
C LYS A 57 2.73 8.74 -8.60
N SER A 58 4.00 8.98 -8.86
CA SER A 58 4.42 9.67 -10.07
C SER A 58 4.23 8.77 -11.29
N GLU A 59 3.65 9.31 -12.38
CA GLU A 59 3.57 8.60 -13.67
C GLU A 59 4.95 8.40 -14.33
N CYS A 60 5.96 9.13 -13.85
CA CYS A 60 7.34 9.02 -14.28
C CYS A 60 8.14 8.23 -13.26
N ALA A 61 8.68 7.07 -13.66
CA ALA A 61 9.52 6.23 -12.82
C ALA A 61 10.84 6.91 -12.39
N PHE A 62 11.21 8.03 -13.00
CA PHE A 62 12.45 8.75 -12.70
C PHE A 62 12.28 9.98 -11.80
N CYS A 63 11.05 10.47 -11.64
CA CYS A 63 10.76 11.71 -10.90
C CYS A 63 9.85 11.41 -9.71
N GLY A 64 10.11 12.06 -8.58
CA GLY A 64 9.19 12.04 -7.44
C GLY A 64 7.86 12.73 -7.77
N VAL A 65 6.84 12.52 -6.92
CA VAL A 65 5.50 13.14 -7.10
C VAL A 65 5.61 14.66 -7.23
N ASP A 66 6.40 15.31 -6.37
CA ASP A 66 6.55 16.77 -6.36
C ASP A 66 7.30 17.32 -7.59
N GLU A 67 8.13 16.49 -8.21
CA GLU A 67 8.91 16.84 -9.40
C GLU A 67 8.11 16.63 -10.70
N ASN A 68 7.13 15.72 -10.69
CA ASN A 68 6.30 15.38 -11.85
C ASN A 68 5.01 16.21 -11.91
N ARG A 69 5.13 17.55 -11.83
CA ARG A 69 3.98 18.46 -11.77
C ARG A 69 3.13 18.48 -13.05
N ASP A 70 3.75 18.21 -14.18
CA ASP A 70 3.11 18.14 -15.49
C ASP A 70 2.58 16.73 -15.83
N SER A 71 2.69 15.77 -14.90
CA SER A 71 2.21 14.39 -15.06
C SER A 71 2.73 13.73 -16.34
N HIS A 72 4.01 13.90 -16.63
CA HIS A 72 4.63 13.24 -17.77
C HIS A 72 4.91 11.76 -17.44
N HIS A 73 4.82 10.91 -18.46
CA HIS A 73 5.25 9.51 -18.36
C HIS A 73 6.78 9.40 -18.50
N THR A 74 7.38 8.32 -17.97
CA THR A 74 8.85 8.09 -17.94
C THR A 74 9.55 8.36 -19.28
N GLY A 75 9.01 7.85 -20.38
CA GLY A 75 9.58 8.07 -21.72
C GLY A 75 9.65 9.52 -22.20
N ARG A 76 8.80 10.41 -21.68
CA ARG A 76 8.74 11.86 -21.99
C ARG A 76 9.47 12.73 -20.96
N CYS A 77 10.12 12.12 -19.97
CA CYS A 77 10.85 12.88 -18.94
C CYS A 77 11.90 13.79 -19.57
N SER A 78 11.72 15.10 -19.39
CA SER A 78 12.58 16.14 -19.94
C SER A 78 13.86 16.35 -19.13
N ARG A 79 13.87 15.90 -17.86
CA ARG A 79 15.02 15.97 -16.95
C ARG A 79 16.12 14.95 -17.28
N PHE A 80 15.72 13.76 -17.74
CA PHE A 80 16.61 12.66 -18.10
C PHE A 80 16.41 12.31 -19.58
N LYS A 81 17.06 13.08 -20.46
CA LYS A 81 16.83 13.01 -21.91
C LYS A 81 17.55 11.84 -22.58
N ASP A 82 18.78 11.59 -22.17
CA ASP A 82 19.65 10.60 -22.78
C ASP A 82 19.64 9.26 -22.02
N PRO A 83 20.03 8.15 -22.66
CA PRO A 83 20.00 6.85 -22.01
C PRO A 83 20.98 6.69 -20.84
N VAL A 84 22.10 7.43 -20.81
CA VAL A 84 23.07 7.37 -19.69
C VAL A 84 22.44 7.97 -18.44
N SER A 85 21.89 9.18 -18.53
CA SER A 85 21.26 9.85 -17.38
C SER A 85 20.06 9.07 -16.85
N ARG A 86 19.28 8.43 -17.72
CA ARG A 86 18.19 7.53 -17.32
C ARG A 86 18.69 6.29 -16.58
N THR A 87 19.79 5.69 -17.05
CA THR A 87 20.38 4.51 -16.40
C THR A 87 20.92 4.86 -15.02
N ALA A 88 21.63 5.99 -14.90
CA ALA A 88 22.13 6.49 -13.62
C ALA A 88 20.98 6.77 -12.64
N GLN A 89 19.89 7.37 -13.12
CA GLN A 89 18.72 7.64 -12.28
C GLN A 89 17.99 6.36 -11.87
N ALA A 90 17.83 5.38 -12.78
CA ALA A 90 17.25 4.08 -12.45
C ALA A 90 18.06 3.36 -11.37
N ALA A 91 19.39 3.36 -11.48
CA ALA A 91 20.28 2.78 -10.48
C ALA A 91 20.17 3.53 -9.13
N LYS A 92 20.14 4.87 -9.16
CA LYS A 92 19.96 5.69 -7.95
C LYS A 92 18.65 5.39 -7.22
N LEU A 93 17.58 5.15 -7.98
CA LEU A 93 16.25 4.83 -7.45
C LEU A 93 16.06 3.34 -7.14
N GLN A 94 17.12 2.51 -7.24
CA GLN A 94 17.04 1.07 -7.02
C GLN A 94 15.93 0.43 -7.86
N LEU A 95 15.94 0.73 -9.16
CA LEU A 95 15.04 0.13 -10.15
C LEU A 95 15.78 -0.93 -10.96
N CYS A 96 15.08 -2.02 -11.26
CA CYS A 96 15.53 -3.01 -12.21
C CYS A 96 15.71 -2.37 -13.60
N LEU A 97 16.91 -2.49 -14.17
CA LEU A 97 17.23 -1.88 -15.46
C LEU A 97 16.47 -2.49 -16.63
N CYS A 98 15.92 -3.70 -16.48
CA CYS A 98 15.11 -4.36 -17.50
C CYS A 98 13.66 -3.86 -17.52
N CYS A 99 13.00 -3.82 -16.36
CA CYS A 99 11.56 -3.54 -16.28
C CYS A 99 11.19 -2.18 -15.66
N LEU A 100 12.15 -1.44 -15.09
CA LEU A 100 11.97 -0.17 -14.37
C LEU A 100 11.00 -0.23 -13.17
N LYS A 101 10.77 -1.43 -12.63
CA LYS A 101 10.13 -1.65 -11.33
C LYS A 101 11.19 -1.64 -10.21
N PRO A 102 10.81 -1.57 -8.93
CA PRO A 102 11.77 -1.76 -7.83
C PRO A 102 12.65 -3.00 -8.05
N THR A 103 13.93 -2.89 -7.65
CA THR A 103 14.88 -4.01 -7.74
C THR A 103 14.28 -5.26 -7.10
N HIS A 104 14.51 -6.40 -7.74
CA HIS A 104 14.00 -7.70 -7.32
C HIS A 104 15.13 -8.72 -7.43
N GLU A 105 15.07 -9.78 -6.61
CA GLU A 105 16.09 -10.83 -6.54
C GLU A 105 16.03 -11.79 -7.74
N ASP A 106 14.84 -11.97 -8.32
CA ASP A 106 14.62 -12.87 -9.46
C ASP A 106 15.27 -12.36 -10.75
N GLN A 107 15.63 -13.30 -11.63
CA GLN A 107 16.11 -12.95 -12.97
C GLN A 107 15.00 -12.23 -13.76
N CYS A 108 15.31 -11.04 -14.30
CA CYS A 108 14.35 -10.28 -15.10
C CYS A 108 14.40 -10.72 -16.57
N ASP A 109 13.34 -11.38 -17.05
CA ASP A 109 13.25 -11.83 -18.45
C ASP A 109 12.82 -10.73 -19.44
N VAL A 110 12.69 -9.48 -18.98
CA VAL A 110 12.31 -8.35 -19.84
C VAL A 110 13.50 -7.95 -20.71
N LYS A 111 13.35 -8.16 -22.02
CA LYS A 111 14.36 -7.79 -23.02
C LYS A 111 14.02 -6.51 -23.75
N CYS A 112 15.06 -5.80 -24.18
CA CYS A 112 14.94 -4.58 -24.96
C CYS A 112 14.33 -4.88 -26.34
N GLY A 113 13.17 -4.32 -26.65
CA GLY A 113 12.54 -4.49 -27.97
C GLY A 113 13.32 -3.88 -29.14
N ALA A 114 14.34 -3.04 -28.89
CA ALA A 114 15.15 -2.42 -29.94
C ALA A 114 16.40 -3.22 -30.31
N CYS A 115 17.10 -3.82 -29.34
CA CYS A 115 18.36 -4.54 -29.57
C CYS A 115 18.42 -5.95 -28.97
N GLY A 116 17.37 -6.40 -28.27
CA GLY A 116 17.25 -7.76 -27.72
C GLY A 116 18.04 -8.04 -26.44
N LEU A 117 18.80 -7.08 -25.92
CA LEU A 117 19.59 -7.24 -24.69
C LEU A 117 18.77 -6.99 -23.41
N ASP A 118 19.33 -7.35 -22.26
CA ASP A 118 18.66 -7.30 -20.95
C ASP A 118 18.68 -5.87 -20.36
N HIS A 119 17.89 -4.99 -20.96
CA HIS A 119 17.60 -3.65 -20.45
C HIS A 119 16.26 -3.12 -20.97
N ASN A 120 15.75 -2.09 -20.32
CA ASN A 120 14.54 -1.41 -20.75
C ASN A 120 14.79 -0.61 -22.02
N VAL A 121 13.86 -0.62 -22.96
CA VAL A 121 13.97 0.14 -24.22
C VAL A 121 14.22 1.64 -24.01
N LEU A 122 13.84 2.22 -22.87
CA LEU A 122 14.09 3.62 -22.53
C LEU A 122 15.56 3.93 -22.17
N LEU A 123 16.35 2.90 -21.86
CA LEU A 123 17.77 2.94 -21.53
C LEU A 123 18.65 2.54 -22.72
N CYS A 124 18.05 2.21 -23.86
CA CYS A 124 18.78 1.71 -25.02
C CYS A 124 19.52 2.84 -25.76
N HIS A 125 20.84 2.70 -25.95
CA HIS A 125 21.64 3.61 -26.78
C HIS A 125 21.39 3.46 -28.28
N GLN A 126 20.88 2.29 -28.71
CA GLN A 126 20.60 1.99 -30.11
C GLN A 126 19.16 2.36 -30.51
N ARG A 127 18.44 3.10 -29.64
CA ARG A 127 17.10 3.59 -29.96
C ARG A 127 17.19 4.50 -31.19
N ARG A 128 16.74 4.00 -32.35
CA ARG A 128 16.52 4.86 -33.50
C ARG A 128 15.57 5.99 -33.06
N PRO A 129 15.83 7.26 -33.43
CA PRO A 129 14.86 8.31 -33.24
C PRO A 129 13.54 7.84 -33.83
N HIS A 130 12.44 7.99 -33.09
CA HIS A 130 11.12 7.79 -33.66
C HIS A 130 10.94 8.80 -34.80
N HIS A 131 11.27 8.42 -36.03
CA HIS A 131 10.46 8.86 -37.14
C HIS A 131 9.04 8.40 -36.83
N GLN A 132 8.09 9.33 -36.87
CA GLN A 132 6.68 9.06 -36.96
C GLN A 132 6.47 8.08 -38.12
N GLN A 133 6.47 6.78 -37.86
CA GLN A 133 6.17 5.79 -38.88
C GLN A 133 4.66 5.85 -39.09
N GLY A 134 4.24 6.60 -40.10
CA GLY A 134 3.01 6.39 -40.83
C GLY A 134 3.03 5.02 -41.52
N GLY A 135 3.04 3.95 -40.72
CA GLY A 135 2.77 2.60 -41.20
C GLY A 135 1.27 2.43 -41.44
N PRO A 136 0.85 1.64 -42.45
CA PRO A 136 -0.55 1.51 -42.81
C PRO A 136 -1.33 0.90 -41.64
N LYS A 137 -2.41 1.59 -41.23
CA LYS A 137 -3.35 1.07 -40.23
C LYS A 137 -3.92 -0.25 -40.73
N ARG A 138 -3.70 -1.35 -40.00
CA ARG A 138 -4.38 -2.63 -40.26
C ARG A 138 -5.90 -2.42 -40.25
N PRO A 139 -6.65 -2.95 -41.24
CA PRO A 139 -8.10 -2.93 -41.19
C PRO A 139 -8.56 -3.74 -39.98
N ARG A 140 -9.52 -3.19 -39.22
CA ARG A 140 -10.29 -3.98 -38.27
C ARG A 140 -11.23 -4.87 -39.08
N HIS A 141 -11.04 -6.18 -38.96
CA HIS A 141 -12.08 -7.16 -39.27
C HIS A 141 -13.12 -7.17 -38.15
#